data_AF-A0A8C6EIB4-F1
#
_entry.id   AF-A0A8C6EIB4-F1
#
_cell.length_a   1.000
_cell.length_b   1.000
_cell.length_c   1.000
_cell.angle_alpha   90.00
_cell.angle_beta   90.00
_cell.angle_gamma   90.00
#
_symmetry.space_group_name_H-M   'P 1'
#
loop_
_entity.id
_entity.type
_entity.pdbx_description
1 polymer ?
#
loop_
_entity_poly.entity_id
_entity_poly.type
_entity_poly.pdbx_seq_one_letter_code
_entity_poly.pdbx_strand_id
1 'polypeptide(L)'
;APVLLVLLSHCTGSLSQLVVTQPSSLSASPGASARLTCTLSSGFSVGSYWINWHQQKPGSPPRYLLSYYSDSNKHQGSGVPSRFSGSKDASANAGILHVSGLQPEDEADYYCNIWDGSSKSYTVI
;
A
#
# COMPACT_ATOMS: atom_id res chain seq x y z
N ALA A 1 49.90 -19.00 28.49
CA ALA A 1 48.73 -19.50 27.73
C ALA A 1 47.79 -18.32 27.48
N PRO A 2 47.36 -18.02 26.24
CA PRO A 2 46.36 -16.98 26.01
C PRO A 2 44.96 -17.53 26.32
N VAL A 3 44.16 -16.79 27.07
CA VAL A 3 42.75 -17.13 27.34
C VAL A 3 41.88 -16.48 26.27
N LEU A 4 40.98 -17.28 25.69
CA LEU A 4 40.05 -16.92 24.63
C LEU A 4 38.93 -15.99 25.17
N LEU A 5 38.67 -14.86 24.50
CA LEU A 5 37.55 -13.95 24.76
C LEU A 5 36.31 -14.42 23.99
N VAL A 6 35.18 -14.63 24.68
CA VAL A 6 33.88 -14.88 24.05
C VAL A 6 32.99 -13.66 24.25
N LEU A 7 32.87 -12.82 23.22
CA LEU A 7 31.83 -11.79 23.13
C LEU A 7 30.54 -12.46 22.64
N LEU A 8 29.59 -12.66 23.55
CA LEU A 8 28.23 -13.06 23.18
C LEU A 8 27.55 -11.87 22.51
N SER A 9 27.70 -11.77 21.18
CA SER A 9 26.84 -10.91 20.37
C SER A 9 25.46 -11.55 20.30
N HIS A 10 24.60 -11.22 21.26
CA HIS A 10 23.18 -11.48 21.14
C HIS A 10 22.65 -10.50 20.09
N CYS A 11 22.56 -10.94 18.84
CA CYS A 11 21.67 -10.31 17.87
C CYS A 11 20.25 -10.49 18.42
N THR A 12 19.76 -9.51 19.18
CA THR A 12 18.34 -9.36 19.44
C THR A 12 17.69 -9.16 18.10
N GLY A 13 17.03 -10.21 17.58
CA GLY A 13 16.30 -10.14 16.33
C GLY A 13 15.30 -8.99 16.41
N SER A 14 15.49 -7.97 15.58
CA SER A 14 14.50 -6.91 15.42
C SER A 14 13.29 -7.53 14.72
N LEU A 15 12.15 -7.57 15.41
CA LEU A 15 10.87 -7.88 14.79
C LEU A 15 10.60 -6.77 13.77
N SER A 16 10.64 -7.09 12.47
CA SER A 16 10.37 -6.11 11.41
C SER A 16 8.91 -5.65 11.52
N GLN A 17 8.69 -4.36 11.76
CA GLN A 17 7.36 -3.76 11.76
C GLN A 17 6.82 -3.69 10.32
N LEU A 18 5.55 -4.07 10.14
CA LEU A 18 4.86 -3.93 8.86
C LEU A 18 4.60 -2.44 8.59
N VAL A 19 5.22 -1.92 7.53
CA VAL A 19 5.07 -0.53 7.09
C VAL A 19 4.83 -0.51 5.58
N VAL A 20 4.11 0.50 5.09
CA VAL A 20 3.95 0.77 3.66
C VAL A 20 4.64 2.07 3.25
N THR A 21 5.15 2.12 2.04
CA THR A 21 5.77 3.31 1.45
C THR A 21 5.12 3.66 0.11
N GLN A 22 5.00 4.95 -0.15
CA GLN A 22 4.47 5.52 -1.39
C GLN A 22 5.45 6.54 -1.95
N PRO A 23 5.48 6.77 -3.28
CA PRO A 23 6.17 7.91 -3.86
C PRO A 23 5.66 9.22 -3.26
N SER A 24 6.54 10.19 -3.03
CA SER A 24 6.17 11.49 -2.46
C SER A 24 5.29 12.32 -3.37
N SER A 25 5.38 12.12 -4.69
CA SER A 25 4.60 12.82 -5.70
C SER A 25 4.63 12.08 -7.03
N LEU A 26 3.58 12.25 -7.82
CA LEU A 26 3.51 11.79 -9.21
C LEU A 26 2.87 12.93 -10.03
N SER A 27 3.39 13.17 -11.24
CA SER A 27 2.80 14.13 -12.19
C SER A 27 2.56 13.45 -13.53
N ALA A 28 1.42 13.74 -14.14
CA ALA A 28 1.02 13.21 -15.43
C ALA A 28 0.03 14.16 -16.11
N SER A 29 0.00 14.15 -17.43
CA SER A 29 -0.88 15.01 -18.22
C SER A 29 -2.35 14.56 -18.13
N PRO A 30 -3.33 15.48 -18.28
CA PRO A 30 -4.73 15.12 -18.44
C PRO A 30 -4.93 14.10 -19.57
N GLY A 31 -5.80 13.11 -19.35
CA GLY A 31 -6.04 11.99 -20.26
C GLY A 31 -5.02 10.85 -20.19
N ALA A 32 -3.85 11.07 -19.58
CA ALA A 32 -2.87 10.00 -19.37
C ALA A 32 -3.34 8.98 -18.32
N SER A 33 -2.63 7.85 -18.24
CA SER A 33 -2.81 6.89 -17.15
C SER A 33 -1.74 7.10 -16.08
N ALA A 34 -2.13 7.00 -14.81
CA ALA A 34 -1.23 7.03 -13.66
C ALA A 34 -1.23 5.69 -12.92
N ARG A 35 -0.07 5.38 -12.33
CA ARG A 35 0.15 4.19 -11.49
C ARG A 35 0.76 4.63 -10.17
N LEU A 36 0.01 4.53 -9.08
CA LEU A 36 0.50 4.80 -7.74
C LEU A 36 0.84 3.48 -7.06
N THR A 37 2.02 3.41 -6.45
CA THR A 37 2.52 2.20 -5.79
C THR A 37 2.43 2.33 -4.27
N CYS A 38 2.11 1.22 -3.62
CA CYS A 38 2.09 1.04 -2.17
C CYS A 38 2.95 -0.16 -1.82
N THR A 39 4.22 0.07 -1.47
CA THR A 39 5.20 -1.00 -1.27
C THR A 39 5.23 -1.42 0.19
N LEU A 40 5.15 -2.72 0.46
CA LEU A 40 5.24 -3.26 1.81
C LEU A 40 6.71 -3.44 2.21
N SER A 41 7.00 -3.23 3.49
CA SER A 41 8.29 -3.54 4.11
C SER A 41 8.72 -5.00 3.83
N SER A 42 10.02 -5.22 3.72
CA SER A 42 10.59 -6.54 3.55
C SER A 42 10.19 -7.49 4.68
N GLY A 43 10.09 -8.79 4.38
CA GLY A 43 9.62 -9.82 5.32
C GLY A 43 8.11 -10.05 5.32
N PHE A 44 7.34 -9.19 4.64
CA PHE A 44 5.91 -9.37 4.42
C PHE A 44 5.60 -9.59 2.95
N SER A 45 4.56 -10.36 2.64
CA SER A 45 4.12 -10.61 1.26
C SER A 45 2.80 -9.92 0.99
N VAL A 46 2.78 -9.01 0.01
CA VAL A 46 1.59 -8.32 -0.48
C VAL A 46 0.44 -9.27 -0.87
N GLY A 47 0.75 -10.52 -1.19
CA GLY A 47 -0.24 -11.56 -1.47
C GLY A 47 -1.24 -11.77 -0.34
N SER A 48 -0.81 -11.61 0.92
CA SER A 48 -1.61 -11.93 2.11
C SER A 48 -2.49 -10.78 2.61
N TYR A 49 -2.35 -9.59 2.04
CA TYR A 49 -3.01 -8.39 2.55
C TYR A 49 -4.00 -7.80 1.55
N TRP A 50 -5.10 -7.26 2.04
CA TRP A 50 -5.92 -6.31 1.30
C TRP A 50 -5.18 -4.99 1.16
N ILE A 51 -5.26 -4.37 -0.01
CA ILE A 51 -4.75 -3.01 -0.23
C ILE A 51 -5.95 -2.08 -0.42
N ASN A 52 -6.10 -1.11 0.48
CA ASN A 52 -7.16 -0.11 0.41
C ASN A 52 -6.59 1.22 -0.07
N TRP A 53 -7.28 1.86 -1.00
CA TRP A 53 -6.89 3.15 -1.57
C TRP A 53 -7.88 4.24 -1.19
N HIS A 54 -7.34 5.39 -0.85
CA HIS A 54 -8.10 6.59 -0.49
C HIS A 54 -7.58 7.79 -1.27
N GLN A 55 -8.47 8.71 -1.57
CA GLN A 55 -8.18 10.00 -2.20
C GLN A 55 -8.58 11.11 -1.24
N GLN A 56 -7.71 12.09 -1.01
CA GLN A 56 -7.99 13.25 -0.20
C GLN A 56 -7.76 14.52 -1.00
N LYS A 57 -8.83 15.30 -1.17
CA LYS A 57 -8.75 16.65 -1.74
C LYS A 57 -8.41 17.67 -0.66
N PRO A 58 -7.74 18.78 -1.00
CA PRO A 58 -7.47 19.86 -0.05
C PRO A 58 -8.75 20.28 0.70
N GLY A 59 -8.68 20.32 2.03
CA GLY A 59 -9.80 20.72 2.91
C GLY A 59 -10.91 19.68 3.06
N SER A 60 -10.77 18.47 2.51
CA SER A 60 -11.74 17.38 2.62
C SER A 60 -11.19 16.19 3.43
N PRO A 61 -12.05 15.37 4.06
CA PRO A 61 -11.61 14.10 4.63
C PRO A 61 -11.21 13.10 3.53
N PRO A 62 -10.40 12.08 3.84
CA PRO A 62 -10.09 11.00 2.90
C PRO A 62 -11.37 10.28 2.43
N ARG A 63 -11.53 10.16 1.11
CA ARG A 63 -12.58 9.39 0.45
C ARG A 63 -12.05 8.00 0.09
N TYR A 64 -12.75 6.96 0.52
CA TYR A 64 -12.46 5.60 0.09
C TYR A 64 -12.67 5.41 -1.43
N LEU A 65 -11.66 4.87 -2.10
CA LEU A 65 -11.70 4.56 -3.53
C LEU A 65 -12.02 3.09 -3.78
N LEU A 66 -11.13 2.19 -3.35
CA LEU A 66 -11.28 0.76 -3.60
C LEU A 66 -10.42 -0.08 -2.65
N SER A 67 -10.76 -1.36 -2.55
CA SER A 67 -9.99 -2.38 -1.86
C SER A 67 -9.69 -3.52 -2.81
N TYR A 68 -8.44 -3.96 -2.88
CA TYR A 68 -8.01 -5.04 -3.76
C TYR A 68 -7.29 -6.14 -2.99
N TYR A 69 -7.80 -7.37 -3.10
CA TYR A 69 -7.10 -8.58 -2.65
C TYR A 69 -6.67 -9.44 -3.84
N SER A 70 -7.61 -9.72 -4.75
CA SER A 70 -7.42 -10.43 -6.02
C SER A 70 -8.46 -9.97 -7.04
N ASP A 71 -8.34 -10.42 -8.29
CA ASP A 71 -9.33 -10.08 -9.31
C ASP A 71 -10.74 -10.59 -9.04
N SER A 72 -10.85 -11.71 -8.31
CA SER A 72 -12.11 -12.28 -7.85
C SER A 72 -12.59 -11.70 -6.51
N ASN A 73 -11.76 -10.95 -5.80
CA ASN A 73 -12.06 -10.42 -4.47
C ASN A 73 -11.57 -8.97 -4.35
N LYS A 74 -12.42 -8.05 -4.79
CA LYS A 74 -12.17 -6.61 -4.82
C LYS A 74 -13.47 -5.84 -4.66
N HIS A 75 -13.38 -4.63 -4.12
CA HIS A 75 -14.52 -3.75 -3.92
C HIS A 75 -14.20 -2.36 -4.43
N GLN A 76 -15.17 -1.75 -5.09
CA GLN A 76 -15.13 -0.36 -5.54
C GLN A 76 -15.98 0.49 -4.58
N GLY A 77 -15.51 1.67 -4.23
CA GLY A 77 -16.24 2.62 -3.42
C GLY A 77 -17.46 3.17 -4.15
N SER A 78 -18.48 3.57 -3.39
CA SER A 78 -19.69 4.14 -3.97
C SER A 78 -19.38 5.42 -4.77
N GLY A 79 -19.90 5.48 -6.00
CA GLY A 79 -19.69 6.58 -6.93
C GLY A 79 -18.24 6.78 -7.37
N VAL A 80 -17.34 5.79 -7.16
CA VAL A 80 -15.96 5.84 -7.65
C VAL A 80 -15.96 5.39 -9.12
N PRO A 81 -15.44 6.21 -10.05
CA PRO A 81 -15.45 5.88 -11.48
C PRO A 81 -14.64 4.62 -11.80
N SER A 82 -15.08 3.86 -12.80
CA SER A 82 -14.41 2.62 -13.25
C SER A 82 -12.97 2.83 -13.78
N ARG A 83 -12.57 4.08 -14.03
CA ARG A 83 -11.20 4.45 -14.38
C ARG A 83 -10.19 4.18 -13.26
N PHE A 84 -10.67 4.09 -12.01
CA PHE A 84 -9.89 3.65 -10.86
C PHE A 84 -9.94 2.13 -10.74
N SER A 85 -8.78 1.49 -10.71
CA SER A 85 -8.67 0.04 -10.50
C SER A 85 -7.43 -0.32 -9.70
N GLY A 86 -7.44 -1.49 -9.04
CA GLY A 86 -6.33 -1.97 -8.23
C GLY A 86 -5.68 -3.21 -8.83
N SER A 87 -4.40 -3.42 -8.53
CA SER A 87 -3.69 -4.69 -8.73
C SER A 87 -2.60 -4.89 -7.68
N LYS A 88 -1.93 -6.05 -7.71
CA LYS A 88 -0.72 -6.32 -6.92
C LYS A 88 0.43 -6.71 -7.83
N ASP A 89 1.64 -6.30 -7.47
CA ASP A 89 2.89 -6.74 -8.05
C ASP A 89 3.68 -7.48 -6.97
N ALA A 90 3.70 -8.82 -7.08
CA ALA A 90 4.39 -9.67 -6.13
C ALA A 90 5.92 -9.52 -6.20
N SER A 91 6.46 -9.17 -7.37
CA SER A 91 7.91 -9.00 -7.55
C SER A 91 8.41 -7.72 -6.89
N ALA A 92 7.60 -6.66 -6.92
CA ALA A 92 7.86 -5.40 -6.24
C ALA A 92 7.34 -5.35 -4.79
N ASN A 93 6.67 -6.42 -4.33
CA ASN A 93 5.97 -6.48 -3.05
C ASN A 93 5.01 -5.29 -2.82
N ALA A 94 4.25 -4.92 -3.86
CA ALA A 94 3.49 -3.68 -3.88
C ALA A 94 2.04 -3.83 -4.35
N GLY A 95 1.14 -3.07 -3.75
CA GLY A 95 -0.18 -2.76 -4.31
C GLY A 95 -0.08 -1.62 -5.32
N ILE A 96 -0.93 -1.64 -6.34
CA ILE A 96 -0.93 -0.62 -7.40
C ILE A 96 -2.36 -0.08 -7.57
N LEU A 97 -2.51 1.24 -7.52
CA LEU A 97 -3.69 1.93 -8.01
C LEU A 97 -3.43 2.40 -9.43
N HIS A 98 -4.32 2.02 -10.35
CA HIS A 98 -4.34 2.50 -11.72
C HIS A 98 -5.46 3.52 -11.85
N VAL A 99 -5.14 4.67 -12.44
CA VAL A 99 -6.09 5.71 -12.80
C VAL A 99 -5.94 5.95 -14.29
N SER A 100 -6.89 5.51 -15.10
CA SER A 100 -6.88 5.73 -16.55
C SER A 100 -7.61 7.02 -16.90
N GLY A 101 -7.17 7.75 -17.94
CA GLY A 101 -7.86 8.95 -18.40
C GLY A 101 -7.97 10.02 -17.32
N LEU A 102 -6.82 10.43 -16.77
CA LEU A 102 -6.74 11.42 -15.69
C LEU A 102 -7.55 12.69 -15.99
N GLN A 103 -8.32 13.12 -15.00
CA GLN A 103 -9.11 14.34 -15.04
C GLN A 103 -8.56 15.37 -14.05
N PRO A 104 -8.80 16.68 -14.23
CA PRO A 104 -8.38 17.70 -13.26
C PRO A 104 -8.86 17.40 -11.83
N GLU A 105 -10.03 16.77 -11.68
CA GLU A 105 -10.60 16.40 -10.39
C GLU A 105 -9.85 15.26 -9.69
N ASP A 106 -8.93 14.58 -10.37
CA ASP A 106 -8.09 13.51 -9.82
C ASP A 106 -6.84 14.05 -9.12
N GLU A 107 -6.57 15.35 -9.21
CA GLU A 107 -5.51 16.01 -8.44
C GLU A 107 -5.88 16.00 -6.94
N ALA A 108 -5.10 15.25 -6.17
CA ALA A 108 -5.36 14.96 -4.76
C ALA A 108 -4.14 14.28 -4.13
N ASP A 109 -4.14 14.21 -2.80
CA ASP A 109 -3.30 13.27 -2.07
C ASP A 109 -3.93 11.87 -2.11
N TYR A 110 -3.10 10.85 -2.25
CA TYR A 110 -3.55 9.46 -2.29
C TYR A 110 -2.86 8.65 -1.21
N TYR A 111 -3.62 7.84 -0.50
CA TYR A 111 -3.12 7.03 0.61
C TYR A 111 -3.51 5.58 0.43
N CYS A 112 -2.54 4.70 0.65
CA CYS A 112 -2.80 3.28 0.83
C CYS A 112 -2.76 2.90 2.31
N ASN A 113 -3.57 1.91 2.67
CA ASN A 113 -3.35 1.13 3.87
C ASN A 113 -3.57 -0.34 3.55
N ILE A 114 -3.15 -1.21 4.47
CA ILE A 114 -3.26 -2.65 4.30
C ILE A 114 -4.00 -3.28 5.47
N TRP A 115 -4.72 -4.35 5.17
CA TRP A 115 -5.42 -5.14 6.16
C TRP A 115 -5.15 -6.62 5.95
N ASP A 116 -4.83 -7.34 7.03
CA ASP A 116 -4.62 -8.78 6.99
C ASP A 116 -5.97 -9.50 7.07
N GLY A 117 -6.42 -10.07 5.95
CA GLY A 117 -7.66 -10.85 5.87
C GLY A 117 -7.60 -12.20 6.57
N SER A 118 -6.40 -12.65 6.98
CA SER A 118 -6.18 -13.87 7.76
C SER A 118 -6.13 -13.60 9.27
N SER A 119 -5.97 -12.34 9.67
CA SER A 119 -5.89 -11.95 11.07
C SER A 119 -7.28 -11.86 11.72
N LYS A 120 -7.52 -12.68 12.73
CA LYS A 120 -8.53 -12.42 13.79
C LYS A 120 -7.96 -11.48 14.87
N SER A 121 -6.99 -10.64 14.55
CA SER A 121 -6.32 -9.77 15.52
C SER A 121 -6.31 -8.33 15.03
N TYR A 122 -7.13 -7.51 15.69
CA TYR A 122 -7.10 -6.06 15.55
C TYR A 122 -5.82 -5.54 16.18
N THR A 123 -4.89 -5.03 15.37
CA THR A 123 -3.81 -4.19 15.89
C THR A 123 -4.35 -2.76 15.94
N VAL A 124 -4.71 -2.31 17.13
CA VAL A 124 -4.97 -0.90 17.43
C VAL A 124 -3.62 -0.24 17.69
N ILE A 125 -3.32 0.80 16.93
CA ILE A 125 -2.23 1.75 17.21
C ILE A 125 -2.73 2.78 18.22
#